data_AF-A0A843GRW1-F1
#
_entry.id   AF-A0A843GRW1-F1
#
_cell.length_a   1.000
_cell.length_b   1.000
_cell.length_c   1.000
_cell.angle_alpha   90.00
_cell.angle_beta   90.00
_cell.angle_gamma   90.00
#
_symmetry.space_group_name_H-M   'P 1'
#
loop_
_entity.id
_entity.type
_entity.pdbx_description
1 polymer ?
#
loop_
_entity_poly.entity_id
_entity_poly.type
_entity_poly.pdbx_seq_one_letter_code
_entity_poly.pdbx_strand_id
1 'polypeptide(L)'
;MLVEKYKNFDEMYLKLNQKFLTNPDIITSVLSDSGYVENVVIGCKSYDCTLDLSTFGYTMGKWGHLLKTYINYENLLNFYEKLRTVSGTSYTFYFNQKKVNNGSCLISVVLTRKNRNQKWSGMKVFYRVTETQRRMAADLVMLNRFVNELPEDICDIQSVVFFCAQIYCSAKFINGFYDYFGIPREKLDYSHKWINQLKKDYERYFQPDSKIHTFQTLARMQKLYLGLTKYEKIDIMNLSIKNYFESKQKGGKGK
;
A
#
# COMPACT_ATOMS: atom_id res chain seq x y z
N MET A 1 16.83 -9.36 -7.95
CA MET A 1 15.57 -9.90 -7.38
C MET A 1 15.66 -9.77 -5.87
N LEU A 2 14.71 -9.09 -5.24
CA LEU A 2 14.64 -8.94 -3.77
C LEU A 2 13.62 -9.94 -3.23
N VAL A 3 14.01 -10.76 -2.25
CA VAL A 3 13.12 -11.74 -1.62
C VAL A 3 13.15 -11.54 -0.11
N GLU A 4 11.99 -11.21 0.47
CA GLU A 4 11.86 -10.88 1.89
C GLU A 4 10.73 -11.65 2.56
N LYS A 5 10.84 -11.81 3.88
CA LYS A 5 9.80 -12.42 4.72
C LYS A 5 9.61 -11.57 5.97
N TYR A 6 8.35 -11.25 6.27
CA TYR A 6 7.95 -10.48 7.42
C TYR A 6 6.85 -11.21 8.21
N LYS A 7 6.65 -10.79 9.46
CA LYS A 7 5.57 -11.30 10.31
C LYS A 7 4.22 -10.88 9.76
N ASN A 8 4.03 -9.60 9.46
CA ASN A 8 2.74 -9.02 9.10
C ASN A 8 2.89 -7.79 8.18
N PHE A 9 1.79 -7.09 7.88
CA PHE A 9 1.82 -5.92 6.98
C PHE A 9 2.53 -4.72 7.61
N ASP A 10 2.39 -4.51 8.92
CA ASP A 10 3.04 -3.39 9.62
C ASP A 10 4.57 -3.53 9.58
N GLU A 11 5.09 -4.72 9.92
CA GLU A 11 6.52 -4.99 9.88
C GLU A 11 7.05 -4.87 8.44
N MET A 12 6.33 -5.43 7.46
CA MET A 12 6.71 -5.30 6.06
C MET A 12 6.82 -3.84 5.64
N TYR A 13 5.80 -3.02 5.92
CA TYR A 13 5.80 -1.60 5.55
C TYR A 13 6.97 -0.85 6.20
N LEU A 14 7.18 -1.04 7.50
CA LEU A 14 8.26 -0.39 8.24
C LEU A 14 9.63 -0.83 7.71
N LYS A 15 9.88 -2.15 7.67
CA LYS A 15 11.19 -2.71 7.34
C LYS A 15 11.56 -2.50 5.88
N LEU A 16 10.60 -2.55 4.96
CA LEU A 16 10.88 -2.31 3.55
C LEU A 16 11.33 -0.86 3.31
N ASN A 17 10.63 0.11 3.91
CA ASN A 17 11.02 1.53 3.80
C ASN A 17 12.33 1.81 4.55
N GLN A 18 12.55 1.19 5.72
CA GLN A 18 13.86 1.25 6.40
C GLN A 18 14.98 0.72 5.51
N LYS A 19 14.74 -0.35 4.76
CA LYS A 19 15.75 -0.97 3.89
C LYS A 19 16.19 -0.06 2.74
N PHE A 20 15.28 0.71 2.13
CA PHE A 20 15.65 1.74 1.16
C PHE A 20 16.63 2.77 1.75
N LEU A 21 16.44 3.13 3.02
CA LEU A 21 17.23 4.14 3.72
C LEU A 21 18.59 3.60 4.20
N THR A 22 18.63 2.38 4.73
CA THR A 22 19.82 1.81 5.39
C THR A 22 20.66 0.89 4.52
N ASN A 23 20.10 0.39 3.43
CA ASN A 23 20.79 -0.45 2.46
C ASN A 23 20.42 0.01 1.04
N PRO A 24 20.88 1.19 0.62
CA PRO A 24 20.48 1.75 -0.66
C PRO A 24 21.02 0.97 -1.87
N ASP A 25 21.98 0.05 -1.68
CA ASP A 25 22.49 -0.84 -2.73
C ASP A 25 21.43 -1.81 -3.29
N ILE A 26 20.29 -1.97 -2.61
CA ILE A 26 19.15 -2.69 -3.18
C ILE A 26 18.54 -1.97 -4.39
N ILE A 27 18.78 -0.66 -4.52
CA ILE A 27 18.21 0.20 -5.55
C ILE A 27 18.87 -0.16 -6.89
N THR A 28 18.10 -0.78 -7.77
CA THR A 28 18.56 -1.23 -9.08
C THR A 28 18.66 -0.08 -10.09
N SER A 29 17.87 0.98 -9.91
CA SER A 29 17.93 2.17 -10.76
C SER A 29 17.40 3.42 -10.05
N VAL A 30 17.87 4.59 -10.49
CA VAL A 30 17.41 5.88 -9.99
C VAL A 30 16.91 6.71 -11.16
N LEU A 31 15.64 7.13 -11.11
CA LEU A 31 15.05 8.06 -12.08
C LEU A 31 14.52 9.29 -11.34
N SER A 32 15.03 10.46 -11.71
CA SER A 32 14.76 11.72 -11.02
C SER A 32 15.07 11.64 -9.52
N ASP A 33 14.06 11.65 -8.66
CA ASP A 33 14.17 11.55 -7.20
C ASP A 33 13.74 10.17 -6.66
N SER A 34 13.47 9.21 -7.54
CA SER A 34 12.91 7.91 -7.15
C SER A 34 13.95 6.80 -7.35
N GLY A 35 14.14 6.00 -6.29
CA GLY A 35 14.96 4.80 -6.28
C GLY A 35 14.04 3.60 -6.50
N TYR A 36 14.38 2.76 -7.47
CA TYR A 36 13.57 1.62 -7.90
C TYR A 36 14.26 0.30 -7.54
N VAL A 37 13.45 -0.70 -7.25
CA VAL A 37 13.88 -2.09 -7.05
C VAL A 37 13.02 -3.00 -7.92
N GLU A 38 13.66 -3.74 -8.81
CA GLU A 38 13.02 -4.68 -9.72
C GLU A 38 12.88 -6.09 -9.13
N ASN A 39 11.85 -6.82 -9.57
CA ASN A 39 11.58 -8.23 -9.26
C ASN A 39 11.59 -8.51 -7.76
N VAL A 40 10.52 -8.08 -7.08
CA VAL A 40 10.40 -8.17 -5.62
C VAL A 40 9.34 -9.19 -5.24
N VAL A 41 9.71 -10.12 -4.34
CA VAL A 41 8.81 -11.11 -3.74
C VAL A 41 8.83 -10.93 -2.23
N ILE A 42 7.68 -10.68 -1.62
CA ILE A 42 7.59 -10.46 -0.17
C ILE A 42 6.56 -11.41 0.42
N GLY A 43 6.93 -12.18 1.44
CA GLY A 43 6.00 -13.03 2.18
C GLY A 43 5.65 -12.45 3.55
N CYS A 44 4.38 -12.46 3.92
CA CYS A 44 3.89 -12.16 5.26
C CYS A 44 3.21 -13.38 5.87
N LYS A 45 3.51 -13.65 7.15
CA LYS A 45 2.89 -14.75 7.92
C LYS A 45 1.48 -14.42 8.42
N SER A 46 1.10 -13.16 8.48
CA SER A 46 -0.27 -12.72 8.72
C SER A 46 -0.58 -11.45 7.91
N TYR A 47 -1.86 -11.11 7.83
CA TYR A 47 -2.34 -9.88 7.21
C TYR A 47 -2.65 -8.78 8.25
N ASP A 48 -2.15 -8.93 9.49
CA ASP A 48 -2.34 -7.93 10.54
C ASP A 48 -1.76 -6.59 10.09
N CYS A 49 -2.56 -5.55 10.28
CA CYS A 49 -2.27 -4.20 9.86
C CYS A 49 -2.87 -3.26 10.89
N THR A 50 -2.13 -2.24 11.29
CA THR A 50 -2.54 -1.18 12.22
C THR A 50 -2.13 0.20 11.73
N LEU A 51 -1.66 0.30 10.48
CA LEU A 51 -1.23 1.55 9.85
C LEU A 51 -2.32 2.63 9.91
N ASP A 52 -2.00 3.76 10.53
CA ASP A 52 -2.85 4.95 10.47
C ASP A 52 -2.57 5.76 9.21
N LEU A 53 -3.49 5.71 8.25
CA LEU A 53 -3.35 6.43 6.98
C LEU A 53 -3.28 7.95 7.15
N SER A 54 -3.78 8.49 8.27
CA SER A 54 -3.70 9.93 8.57
C SER A 54 -2.24 10.42 8.66
N THR A 55 -1.34 9.56 9.17
CA THR A 55 0.10 9.81 9.29
C THR A 55 0.74 10.00 7.90
N PHE A 56 0.17 9.38 6.88
CA PHE A 56 0.65 9.45 5.49
C PHE A 56 -0.12 10.45 4.63
N GLY A 57 -0.87 11.36 5.27
CA GLY A 57 -1.59 12.44 4.62
C GLY A 57 -2.89 12.03 3.94
N TYR A 58 -3.48 10.90 4.33
CA TYR A 58 -4.82 10.51 3.90
C TYR A 58 -5.88 11.10 4.82
N THR A 59 -7.05 11.33 4.24
CA THR A 59 -8.29 11.64 4.97
C THR A 59 -9.30 10.53 4.70
N MET A 60 -10.37 10.44 5.49
CA MET A 60 -11.45 9.48 5.27
C MET A 60 -12.03 9.52 3.85
N GLY A 61 -12.12 10.69 3.24
CA GLY A 61 -12.57 10.83 1.84
C GLY A 61 -11.69 10.07 0.84
N LYS A 62 -10.41 9.88 1.15
CA LYS A 62 -9.46 9.18 0.28
C LYS A 62 -9.69 7.67 0.26
N TRP A 63 -10.24 7.08 1.34
CA TRP A 63 -10.67 5.68 1.37
C TRP A 63 -11.71 5.39 0.28
N GLY A 64 -12.78 6.19 0.21
CA GLY A 64 -13.81 6.01 -0.81
C GLY A 64 -13.28 6.17 -2.23
N HIS A 65 -12.33 7.08 -2.44
CA HIS A 65 -11.67 7.23 -3.74
C HIS A 65 -10.79 6.04 -4.11
N LEU A 66 -10.07 5.46 -3.13
CA LEU A 66 -9.29 4.24 -3.32
C LEU A 66 -10.18 3.09 -3.76
N LEU A 67 -11.28 2.83 -3.04
CA LEU A 67 -12.21 1.75 -3.37
C LEU A 67 -12.80 1.89 -4.76
N LYS A 68 -13.28 3.09 -5.13
CA LYS A 68 -13.78 3.36 -6.49
C LYS A 68 -12.75 3.12 -7.58
N THR A 69 -11.47 3.35 -7.27
CA THR A 69 -10.38 3.19 -8.23
C THR A 69 -10.00 1.72 -8.43
N TYR A 70 -10.04 0.91 -7.37
CA TYR A 70 -9.51 -0.45 -7.38
C TYR A 70 -10.60 -1.53 -7.50
N ILE A 71 -11.79 -1.30 -6.96
CA ILE A 71 -12.82 -2.33 -6.77
C ILE A 71 -14.02 -2.08 -7.67
N ASN A 72 -14.34 -3.05 -8.52
CA ASN A 72 -15.70 -3.21 -9.04
C ASN A 72 -16.47 -4.08 -8.05
N TYR A 73 -17.50 -3.50 -7.43
CA TYR A 73 -18.22 -4.14 -6.33
C TYR A 73 -19.03 -5.36 -6.78
N GLU A 74 -19.65 -5.31 -7.95
CA GLU A 74 -20.37 -6.45 -8.52
C GLU A 74 -19.42 -7.64 -8.78
N ASN A 75 -18.25 -7.36 -9.35
CA ASN A 75 -17.21 -8.38 -9.55
C ASN A 75 -16.69 -8.94 -8.23
N LEU A 76 -16.62 -8.14 -7.17
CA LEU A 76 -16.22 -8.59 -5.84
C LEU A 76 -17.25 -9.54 -5.23
N LEU A 77 -18.54 -9.20 -5.33
CA LEU A 77 -19.62 -10.08 -4.87
C LEU A 77 -19.64 -11.40 -5.65
N ASN A 78 -19.52 -11.32 -6.97
CA ASN A 78 -19.41 -12.51 -7.82
C ASN A 78 -18.17 -13.37 -7.49
N PHE A 79 -17.06 -12.72 -7.11
CA PHE A 79 -15.86 -13.41 -6.67
C PHE A 79 -16.13 -14.17 -5.36
N TYR A 80 -16.76 -13.54 -4.36
CA TYR A 80 -17.11 -14.19 -3.09
C TYR A 80 -18.04 -15.39 -3.27
N GLU A 81 -19.06 -15.29 -4.11
CA GLU A 81 -19.96 -16.42 -4.39
C GLU A 81 -19.25 -17.57 -5.10
N LYS A 82 -18.35 -17.25 -6.05
CA LYS A 82 -17.58 -18.27 -6.76
C LYS A 82 -16.56 -18.99 -5.88
N LEU A 83 -16.04 -18.37 -4.82
CA LEU A 83 -15.12 -19.05 -3.90
C LEU A 83 -15.74 -20.31 -3.26
N ARG A 84 -17.07 -20.37 -3.13
CA ARG A 84 -17.80 -21.54 -2.59
C ARG A 84 -17.97 -22.68 -3.59
N THR A 85 -17.96 -22.38 -4.88
CA THR A 85 -18.34 -23.33 -5.94
C THR A 85 -17.17 -23.75 -6.82
N VAL A 86 -16.11 -22.94 -6.89
CA VAL A 86 -14.91 -23.25 -7.68
C VAL A 86 -14.27 -24.54 -7.16
N SER A 87 -14.00 -25.49 -8.06
CA SER A 87 -13.33 -26.76 -7.76
C SER A 87 -11.79 -26.68 -7.85
N GLY A 88 -11.26 -25.63 -8.46
CA GLY A 88 -9.82 -25.38 -8.61
C GLY A 88 -9.09 -25.11 -7.29
N THR A 89 -7.77 -25.18 -7.32
CA THR A 89 -6.89 -24.89 -6.17
C THR A 89 -6.45 -23.42 -6.10
N SER A 90 -6.78 -22.63 -7.12
CA SER A 90 -6.52 -21.20 -7.20
C SER A 90 -7.71 -20.47 -7.82
N TYR A 91 -8.04 -19.28 -7.33
CA TYR A 91 -9.05 -18.43 -7.92
C TYR A 91 -8.67 -16.94 -7.83
N THR A 92 -8.91 -16.20 -8.91
CA THR A 92 -8.35 -14.85 -9.09
C THR A 92 -9.43 -13.78 -9.06
N PHE A 93 -9.21 -12.77 -8.23
CA PHE A 93 -9.88 -11.48 -8.29
C PHE A 93 -8.99 -10.47 -9.02
N TYR A 94 -9.54 -9.81 -10.05
CA TYR A 94 -8.84 -8.74 -10.76
C TYR A 94 -9.32 -7.38 -10.27
N PHE A 95 -8.38 -6.51 -9.90
CA PHE A 95 -8.70 -5.11 -9.62
C PHE A 95 -9.03 -4.36 -10.91
N ASN A 96 -9.75 -3.26 -10.79
CA ASN A 96 -10.09 -2.39 -11.90
C ASN A 96 -8.83 -1.91 -12.63
N GLN A 97 -8.75 -2.24 -13.92
CA GLN A 97 -7.73 -1.74 -14.84
C GLN A 97 -8.34 -0.68 -15.75
N LYS A 98 -7.59 0.40 -16.01
CA LYS A 98 -7.98 1.40 -17.01
C LYS A 98 -7.56 0.91 -18.39
N LYS A 99 -8.40 1.15 -19.40
CA LYS A 99 -8.13 0.75 -20.79
C LYS A 99 -7.10 1.63 -21.51
N VAL A 100 -7.03 2.91 -21.18
CA VAL A 100 -6.26 3.91 -21.94
C VAL A 100 -4.91 4.24 -21.29
N ASN A 101 -4.81 4.16 -19.95
CA ASN A 101 -3.57 4.40 -19.20
C ASN A 101 -3.31 3.25 -18.24
N ASN A 102 -2.11 3.23 -17.68
CA ASN A 102 -1.76 2.37 -16.55
C ASN A 102 -2.78 2.54 -15.41
N GLY A 103 -3.64 1.54 -15.23
CA GLY A 103 -4.70 1.49 -14.20
C GLY A 103 -4.16 1.38 -12.78
N SER A 104 -4.89 0.70 -11.90
CA SER A 104 -4.45 0.38 -10.54
C SER A 104 -3.01 -0.18 -10.50
N CYS A 105 -2.25 0.17 -9.46
CA CYS A 105 -0.93 -0.40 -9.16
C CYS A 105 -1.03 -1.90 -8.82
N LEU A 106 -2.14 -2.28 -8.17
CA LEU A 106 -2.54 -3.67 -7.93
C LEU A 106 -3.19 -4.24 -9.19
N ILE A 107 -2.75 -5.42 -9.61
CA ILE A 107 -3.27 -6.16 -10.77
C ILE A 107 -4.36 -7.13 -10.31
N SER A 108 -4.03 -8.01 -9.37
CA SER A 108 -4.91 -9.07 -8.92
C SER A 108 -4.58 -9.57 -7.52
N VAL A 109 -5.56 -10.26 -6.94
CA VAL A 109 -5.38 -11.18 -5.81
C VAL A 109 -5.72 -12.59 -6.30
N VAL A 110 -4.85 -13.56 -6.01
CA VAL A 110 -5.11 -14.98 -6.22
C VAL A 110 -5.22 -15.66 -4.88
N LEU A 111 -6.40 -16.18 -4.55
CA LEU A 111 -6.56 -17.06 -3.41
C LEU A 111 -6.19 -18.48 -3.81
N THR A 112 -5.55 -19.20 -2.89
CA THR A 112 -5.03 -20.55 -3.10
C THR A 112 -5.36 -21.47 -1.93
N ARG A 113 -5.50 -22.76 -2.23
CA ARG A 113 -5.72 -23.84 -1.26
C ARG A 113 -4.95 -25.08 -1.70
N LYS A 114 -4.55 -25.92 -0.75
CA LYS A 114 -3.75 -27.13 -1.05
C LYS A 114 -4.54 -28.15 -1.87
N ASN A 115 -5.84 -28.30 -1.61
CA ASN A 115 -6.75 -29.18 -2.35
C ASN A 115 -8.19 -28.66 -2.29
N ARG A 116 -9.09 -29.27 -3.09
CA ARG A 116 -10.48 -28.84 -3.25
C ARG A 116 -11.34 -28.89 -1.98
N ASN A 117 -10.95 -29.67 -0.98
CA ASN A 117 -11.72 -29.89 0.26
C ASN A 117 -11.21 -29.02 1.42
N GLN A 118 -10.23 -28.16 1.18
CA GLN A 118 -9.68 -27.26 2.18
C GLN A 118 -10.14 -25.82 1.98
N LYS A 119 -10.11 -25.05 3.07
CA LYS A 119 -10.32 -23.62 3.02
C LYS A 119 -9.26 -22.93 2.16
N TRP A 120 -9.63 -21.80 1.58
CA TRP A 120 -8.69 -20.86 0.96
C TRP A 120 -7.76 -20.30 2.05
N SER A 121 -6.46 -20.59 1.95
CA SER A 121 -5.51 -20.27 3.02
C SER A 121 -4.29 -19.47 2.60
N GLY A 122 -3.98 -19.42 1.30
CA GLY A 122 -2.90 -18.57 0.78
C GLY A 122 -3.45 -17.44 -0.07
N MET A 123 -2.98 -16.22 0.15
CA MET A 123 -3.25 -15.08 -0.72
C MET A 123 -1.99 -14.68 -1.49
N LYS A 124 -2.09 -14.53 -2.80
CA LYS A 124 -1.03 -13.98 -3.65
C LYS A 124 -1.48 -12.64 -4.22
N VAL A 125 -0.70 -11.60 -4.03
CA VAL A 125 -1.02 -10.23 -4.46
C VAL A 125 -0.05 -9.83 -5.56
N PHE A 126 -0.56 -9.37 -6.70
CA PHE A 126 0.26 -8.99 -7.85
C PHE A 126 0.25 -7.48 -8.05
N TYR A 127 1.45 -6.90 -8.09
CA TYR A 127 1.70 -5.49 -8.33
C TYR A 127 2.41 -5.28 -9.67
N ARG A 128 1.97 -4.27 -10.42
CA ARG A 128 2.75 -3.73 -11.53
C ARG A 128 3.91 -2.88 -11.00
N VAL A 129 3.59 -1.88 -10.18
CA VAL A 129 4.54 -0.98 -9.54
C VAL A 129 3.90 -0.37 -8.30
N THR A 130 4.63 -0.15 -7.21
CA THR A 130 4.09 0.57 -6.04
C THR A 130 5.11 1.47 -5.35
N GLU A 131 4.59 2.61 -4.84
CA GLU A 131 5.31 3.58 -4.02
C GLU A 131 5.32 3.08 -2.57
N THR A 132 6.49 2.74 -2.02
CA THR A 132 6.57 2.07 -0.72
C THR A 132 6.17 2.95 0.45
N GLN A 133 6.42 4.27 0.41
CA GLN A 133 6.19 5.15 1.55
C GLN A 133 4.74 5.59 1.73
N ARG A 134 3.89 5.55 0.69
CA ARG A 134 2.52 6.09 0.79
C ARG A 134 1.46 5.21 0.17
N ARG A 135 1.61 4.83 -1.10
CA ARG A 135 0.60 3.99 -1.80
C ARG A 135 0.52 2.61 -1.17
N MET A 136 1.66 2.02 -0.86
CA MET A 136 1.70 0.72 -0.20
C MET A 136 0.95 0.74 1.14
N ALA A 137 1.08 1.77 1.98
CA ALA A 137 0.33 1.86 3.23
C ALA A 137 -1.19 1.77 2.99
N ALA A 138 -1.72 2.55 2.03
CA ALA A 138 -3.14 2.52 1.69
C ALA A 138 -3.58 1.18 1.08
N ASP A 139 -2.75 0.60 0.22
CA ASP A 139 -3.04 -0.72 -0.37
C ASP A 139 -3.05 -1.82 0.70
N LEU A 140 -2.15 -1.79 1.69
CA LEU A 140 -2.10 -2.77 2.78
C LEU A 140 -3.33 -2.69 3.69
N VAL A 141 -3.79 -1.49 4.01
CA VAL A 141 -5.06 -1.29 4.72
C VAL A 141 -6.22 -1.85 3.89
N MET A 142 -6.27 -1.56 2.59
CA MET A 142 -7.32 -2.09 1.72
C MET A 142 -7.29 -3.62 1.62
N LEU A 143 -6.10 -4.22 1.48
CA LEU A 143 -5.93 -5.67 1.40
C LEU A 143 -6.28 -6.36 2.73
N ASN A 144 -5.93 -5.73 3.85
CA ASN A 144 -6.35 -6.20 5.16
C ASN A 144 -7.88 -6.19 5.27
N ARG A 145 -8.57 -5.12 4.83
CA ARG A 145 -10.04 -5.10 4.79
C ARG A 145 -10.64 -6.09 3.79
N PHE A 146 -10.01 -6.28 2.63
CA PHE A 146 -10.40 -7.28 1.65
C PHE A 146 -10.39 -8.69 2.27
N VAL A 147 -9.32 -9.07 2.98
CA VAL A 147 -9.24 -10.38 3.64
C VAL A 147 -10.28 -10.54 4.74
N ASN A 148 -10.50 -9.51 5.57
CA ASN A 148 -11.49 -9.55 6.65
C ASN A 148 -12.95 -9.59 6.16
N GLU A 149 -13.21 -9.30 4.88
CA GLU A 149 -14.55 -9.39 4.28
C GLU A 149 -14.71 -10.65 3.40
N LEU A 150 -13.74 -11.56 3.40
CA LEU A 150 -13.88 -12.86 2.74
C LEU A 150 -14.86 -13.76 3.51
N PRO A 151 -15.53 -14.71 2.81
CA PRO A 151 -16.39 -15.69 3.47
C PRO A 151 -15.64 -16.59 4.48
N GLU A 152 -15.87 -16.40 5.78
CA GLU A 152 -15.18 -17.10 6.88
C GLU A 152 -15.43 -18.63 6.90
N ASP A 153 -16.57 -19.07 6.36
CA ASP A 153 -16.95 -20.48 6.27
C ASP A 153 -15.99 -21.28 5.37
N ILE A 154 -15.40 -20.62 4.36
CA ILE A 154 -14.55 -21.26 3.35
C ILE A 154 -13.15 -20.63 3.22
N CYS A 155 -12.87 -19.51 3.90
CA CYS A 155 -11.58 -18.83 3.88
C CYS A 155 -10.96 -18.80 5.28
N ASP A 156 -9.65 -19.02 5.34
CA ASP A 156 -8.81 -18.89 6.54
C ASP A 156 -7.39 -18.51 6.07
N ILE A 157 -7.19 -17.23 5.76
CA ILE A 157 -5.95 -16.76 5.13
C ILE A 157 -4.80 -16.76 6.16
N GLN A 158 -3.86 -17.69 5.97
CA GLN A 158 -2.72 -17.91 6.87
C GLN A 158 -1.43 -17.27 6.37
N SER A 159 -1.37 -16.85 5.11
CA SER A 159 -0.20 -16.18 4.56
C SER A 159 -0.53 -15.34 3.35
N VAL A 160 0.27 -14.29 3.16
CA VAL A 160 0.16 -13.40 2.00
C VAL A 160 1.52 -13.33 1.32
N VAL A 161 1.56 -13.48 0.00
CA VAL A 161 2.78 -13.27 -0.79
C VAL A 161 2.53 -12.22 -1.85
N PHE A 162 3.37 -11.20 -1.85
CA PHE A 162 3.38 -10.11 -2.80
C PHE A 162 4.38 -10.40 -3.91
N PHE A 163 3.93 -10.30 -5.16
CA PHE A 163 4.77 -10.30 -6.35
C PHE A 163 4.71 -8.90 -6.96
N CYS A 164 5.81 -8.17 -6.87
CA CYS A 164 5.92 -6.84 -7.44
C CYS A 164 6.93 -6.88 -8.58
N ALA A 165 6.48 -6.53 -9.79
CA ALA A 165 7.44 -6.36 -10.88
C ALA A 165 8.45 -5.25 -10.53
N GLN A 166 7.96 -4.16 -9.93
CA GLN A 166 8.79 -3.06 -9.46
C GLN A 166 8.23 -2.46 -8.16
N ILE A 167 9.09 -2.00 -7.27
CA ILE A 167 8.73 -1.07 -6.18
C ILE A 167 9.63 0.15 -6.25
N TYR A 168 9.18 1.28 -5.72
CA TYR A 168 10.02 2.48 -5.67
C TYR A 168 9.78 3.31 -4.42
N CYS A 169 10.82 4.03 -4.05
CA CYS A 169 10.79 5.02 -2.98
C CYS A 169 11.23 6.38 -3.53
N SER A 170 10.43 7.42 -3.27
CA SER A 170 10.79 8.79 -3.68
C SER A 170 11.55 9.47 -2.54
N ALA A 171 12.78 9.87 -2.81
CA ALA A 171 13.63 10.64 -1.90
C ALA A 171 12.94 11.93 -1.42
N LYS A 172 12.17 12.57 -2.31
CA LYS A 172 11.40 13.76 -1.99
C LYS A 172 10.24 13.46 -1.02
N PHE A 173 9.47 12.42 -1.28
CA PHE A 173 8.25 12.15 -0.50
C PHE A 173 8.54 11.38 0.79
N ILE A 174 9.53 10.50 0.84
CA ILE A 174 9.85 9.79 2.09
C ILE A 174 10.24 10.76 3.21
N ASN A 175 10.82 11.92 2.89
CA ASN A 175 11.14 12.96 3.86
C ASN A 175 9.94 13.45 4.69
N GLY A 176 8.74 13.51 4.09
CA GLY A 176 7.54 13.96 4.80
C GLY A 176 7.05 13.00 5.88
N PHE A 177 7.53 11.76 5.88
CA PHE A 177 7.17 10.71 6.84
C PHE A 177 8.41 10.09 7.48
N TYR A 178 9.57 10.74 7.35
CA TYR A 178 10.87 10.14 7.68
C TYR A 178 10.94 9.66 9.13
N ASP A 179 10.42 10.47 10.05
CA ASP A 179 10.47 10.20 11.49
C ASP A 179 9.69 8.93 11.87
N TYR A 180 8.68 8.55 11.09
CA TYR A 180 7.94 7.29 11.27
C TYR A 180 8.87 6.06 11.17
N PHE A 181 9.91 6.13 10.36
CA PHE A 181 10.82 5.01 10.14
C PHE A 181 11.90 4.89 11.21
N GLY A 182 12.02 5.85 12.14
CA GLY A 182 12.88 5.75 13.32
C GLY A 182 14.37 5.60 13.04
N ILE A 183 14.85 6.02 11.87
CA ILE A 183 16.27 5.96 11.49
C ILE A 183 16.90 7.34 11.69
N PRO A 184 17.91 7.50 12.54
CA PRO A 184 18.62 8.77 12.65
C PRO A 184 19.32 9.15 11.34
N ARG A 185 19.19 10.40 10.90
CA ARG A 185 19.68 10.88 9.59
C ARG A 185 21.21 10.77 9.48
N GLU A 186 21.91 10.98 10.58
CA GLU A 186 23.37 10.88 10.69
C GLU A 186 23.91 9.48 10.42
N LYS A 187 23.05 8.44 10.45
CA LYS A 187 23.43 7.05 10.13
C LYS A 187 23.27 6.70 8.65
N LEU A 188 22.78 7.62 7.82
CA LEU A 188 22.57 7.38 6.39
C LEU A 188 23.88 7.50 5.61
N ASP A 189 24.07 6.62 4.62
CA ASP A 189 25.19 6.71 3.69
C ASP A 189 24.93 7.77 2.60
N TYR A 190 25.36 9.00 2.87
CA TYR A 190 25.22 10.11 1.93
C TYR A 190 26.15 10.05 0.71
N SER A 191 27.05 9.06 0.61
CA SER A 191 27.81 8.83 -0.60
C SER A 191 26.93 8.23 -1.71
N HIS A 192 25.89 7.47 -1.34
CA HIS A 192 24.95 6.89 -2.29
C HIS A 192 24.08 7.97 -2.96
N LYS A 193 23.98 7.94 -4.30
CA LYS A 193 23.31 8.98 -5.12
C LYS A 193 21.87 9.28 -4.67
N TRP A 194 21.08 8.24 -4.42
CA TRP A 194 19.68 8.40 -4.01
C TRP A 194 19.54 8.97 -2.59
N ILE A 195 20.42 8.57 -1.66
CA ILE A 195 20.42 9.07 -0.28
C ILE A 195 20.89 10.53 -0.23
N ASN A 196 21.88 10.88 -1.06
CA ASN A 196 22.27 12.29 -1.23
C ASN A 196 21.12 13.14 -1.79
N GLN A 197 20.32 12.60 -2.71
CA GLN A 197 19.11 13.29 -3.19
C GLN A 197 18.08 13.48 -2.07
N LEU A 198 17.88 12.48 -1.22
CA LEU A 198 17.02 12.57 -0.03
C LEU A 198 17.49 13.70 0.91
N LYS A 199 18.81 13.82 1.14
CA LYS A 199 19.40 14.93 1.90
C LYS A 199 19.07 16.29 1.31
N LYS A 200 19.33 16.47 0.00
CA LYS A 200 19.08 17.73 -0.70
C LYS A 200 17.61 18.14 -0.65
N ASP A 201 16.70 17.19 -0.84
CA ASP A 201 15.27 17.46 -0.75
C ASP A 201 14.84 17.82 0.68
N TYR A 202 15.45 17.20 1.70
CA TYR A 202 15.22 17.54 3.11
C TYR A 202 15.65 18.97 3.44
N GLU A 203 16.89 19.33 3.08
CA GLU A 203 17.47 20.67 3.30
C GLU A 203 16.69 21.76 2.56
N ARG A 204 16.12 21.43 1.39
CA ARG A 204 15.39 22.40 0.57
C ARG A 204 13.94 22.61 1.00
N TYR A 205 13.26 21.55 1.45
CA TYR A 205 11.79 21.56 1.57
C TYR A 205 11.27 21.29 2.97
N PHE A 206 12.06 20.71 3.86
CA PHE A 206 11.58 20.21 5.14
C PHE A 206 12.30 20.86 6.33
N GLN A 207 12.94 22.02 6.12
CA GLN A 207 13.47 22.85 7.21
C GLN A 207 12.35 23.71 7.83
N PRO A 208 12.43 24.10 9.11
CA PRO A 208 11.41 24.92 9.77
C PRO A 208 11.07 26.24 9.06
N ASP A 209 12.05 26.84 8.39
CA ASP A 209 11.96 28.11 7.64
C ASP A 209 11.64 27.91 6.14
N SER A 210 11.49 26.67 5.69
CA SER A 210 11.21 26.36 4.29
C SER A 210 9.85 26.92 3.86
N LYS A 211 9.82 27.63 2.72
CA LYS A 211 8.57 28.06 2.09
C LYS A 211 7.75 26.84 1.68
N ILE A 212 6.45 26.88 1.96
CA ILE A 212 5.50 25.86 1.52
C ILE A 212 5.48 25.82 -0.02
N HIS A 213 5.70 24.64 -0.56
CA HIS A 213 5.79 24.40 -1.99
C HIS A 213 4.44 24.60 -2.68
N THR A 214 4.44 25.03 -3.94
CA THR A 214 3.20 25.29 -4.71
C THR A 214 2.53 24.01 -5.20
N PHE A 215 3.32 22.98 -5.52
CA PHE A 215 2.80 21.65 -5.85
C PHE A 215 2.07 21.02 -4.65
N GLN A 216 0.75 20.91 -4.74
CA GLN A 216 -0.15 20.56 -3.64
C GLN A 216 0.21 19.27 -2.89
N THR A 217 0.70 18.25 -3.59
CA THR A 217 1.06 16.98 -2.95
C THR A 217 2.27 17.15 -2.03
N LEU A 218 3.29 17.87 -2.48
CA LEU A 218 4.46 18.16 -1.65
C LEU A 218 4.09 19.14 -0.52
N ALA A 219 3.31 20.16 -0.83
CA ALA A 219 2.82 21.14 0.14
C ALA A 219 2.13 20.48 1.33
N ARG A 220 1.27 19.49 1.06
CA ARG A 220 0.56 18.72 2.10
C ARG A 220 1.53 17.98 3.01
N MET A 221 2.55 17.36 2.42
CA MET A 221 3.53 16.56 3.16
C MET A 221 4.45 17.45 4.00
N GLN A 222 4.88 18.59 3.47
CA GLN A 222 5.61 19.60 4.26
C GLN A 222 4.79 20.07 5.45
N LYS A 223 3.50 20.41 5.24
CA LYS A 223 2.63 20.85 6.33
C LYS A 223 2.45 19.79 7.42
N LEU A 224 2.34 18.51 7.05
CA LEU A 224 2.28 17.41 8.02
C LEU A 224 3.60 17.27 8.79
N TYR A 225 4.73 17.23 8.07
CA TYR A 225 6.06 17.10 8.65
C TYR A 225 6.39 18.25 9.63
N LEU A 226 6.09 19.48 9.22
CA LEU A 226 6.31 20.69 10.03
C LEU A 226 5.23 20.90 11.11
N GLY A 227 4.28 19.98 11.27
CA GLY A 227 3.22 20.09 12.27
C GLY A 227 2.19 21.20 12.03
N LEU A 228 2.20 21.83 10.86
CA LEU A 228 1.27 22.91 10.45
C LEU A 228 -0.14 22.38 10.12
N THR A 229 -0.29 21.08 9.94
CA THR A 229 -1.58 20.41 9.74
C THR A 229 -1.51 19.06 10.41
N LYS A 230 -2.62 18.65 11.03
CA LYS A 230 -2.82 17.29 11.55
C LYS A 230 -4.13 16.76 11.00
N TYR A 231 -4.14 15.50 10.59
CA TYR A 231 -5.36 14.82 10.21
C TYR A 231 -5.86 13.97 11.34
N GLU A 232 -7.18 13.80 11.37
CA GLU A 232 -7.83 12.94 12.34
C GLU A 232 -7.43 11.49 12.07
N LYS A 233 -7.13 10.75 13.15
CA LYS A 233 -6.72 9.36 13.07
C LYS A 233 -7.77 8.54 12.32
N ILE A 234 -7.33 7.74 11.37
CA ILE A 234 -8.21 6.83 10.65
C ILE A 234 -8.14 5.48 11.33
N ASP A 235 -9.21 5.14 12.08
CA ASP A 235 -9.36 3.79 12.61
C ASP A 235 -9.71 2.83 11.47
N ILE A 236 -8.71 2.06 11.04
CA ILE A 236 -8.86 1.14 9.93
C ILE A 236 -9.85 0.01 10.22
N MET A 237 -10.12 -0.29 11.50
CA MET A 237 -11.09 -1.32 11.88
C MET A 237 -12.52 -0.90 11.52
N ASN A 238 -12.78 0.40 11.45
CA ASN A 238 -14.07 0.96 11.04
C ASN A 238 -14.22 1.10 9.52
N LEU A 239 -13.17 0.80 8.75
CA LEU A 239 -13.23 0.78 7.29
C LEU A 239 -13.86 -0.51 6.80
N SER A 240 -14.80 -0.40 5.88
CA SER A 240 -15.39 -1.54 5.19
C SER A 240 -15.59 -1.23 3.71
N ILE A 241 -15.26 -2.21 2.86
CA ILE A 241 -15.49 -2.19 1.42
C ILE A 241 -17.00 -2.34 1.17
N LYS A 242 -17.62 -3.37 1.75
CA LYS A 242 -19.06 -3.61 1.68
C LYS A 242 -19.89 -2.40 2.11
N ASN A 243 -19.71 -1.90 3.34
CA ASN A 243 -20.51 -0.79 3.86
C ASN A 243 -20.36 0.48 3.01
N TYR A 244 -19.15 0.72 2.47
CA TYR A 244 -18.92 1.84 1.57
C TYR A 244 -19.80 1.76 0.32
N PHE A 245 -19.82 0.63 -0.38
CA PHE A 245 -20.60 0.51 -1.62
C PHE A 245 -22.11 0.42 -1.36
N GLU A 246 -22.54 -0.29 -0.32
CA GLU A 246 -23.97 -0.45 0.02
C GLU A 246 -24.61 0.87 0.48
N SER A 247 -23.89 1.68 1.27
CA SER A 247 -24.40 3.00 1.68
C SER A 247 -24.63 3.94 0.49
N LYS A 248 -23.83 3.80 -0.58
CA LYS A 248 -24.01 4.60 -1.82
C LYS A 248 -25.16 4.12 -2.69
N GLN A 249 -25.47 2.82 -2.69
CA GLN A 249 -26.64 2.29 -3.39
C GLN A 249 -27.95 2.70 -2.70
N LYS A 250 -27.98 2.74 -1.37
CA LYS A 250 -29.17 3.18 -0.60
C LYS A 250 -29.44 4.68 -0.75
N GLY A 251 -28.40 5.51 -0.79
CA GLY A 251 -28.53 6.96 -0.99
C GLY A 251 -28.87 7.41 -2.42
N GLY A 252 -28.87 6.49 -3.39
CA GLY A 252 -29.17 6.77 -4.80
C GLY A 252 -30.62 6.52 -5.23
N LYS A 253 -31.48 5.95 -4.36
CA LYS A 253 -32.90 5.69 -4.65
C LYS A 253 -33.85 6.83 -4.23
N GLY A 254 -33.32 8.03 -4.02
CA GLY A 254 -34.07 9.20 -3.55
C GLY A 254 -33.82 10.46 -4.38
N LYS A 255 -33.72 10.32 -5.71
CA LYS A 255 -33.81 11.43 -6.68
C LYS A 255 -34.60 10.99 -7.88
#